data_AF-A0A327YUD7-F1
#
_entry.id   AF-A0A327YUD7-F1
#
_cell.length_a   1.000
_cell.length_b   1.000
_cell.length_c   1.000
_cell.angle_alpha   90.00
_cell.angle_beta   90.00
_cell.angle_gamma   90.00
#
_symmetry.space_group_name_H-M   'P 1'
#
loop_
_entity.id
_entity.type
_entity.pdbx_description
1 polymer ?
#
loop_
_entity_poly.entity_id
_entity_poly.type
_entity_poly.pdbx_seq_one_letter_code
_entity_poly.pdbx_strand_id
1 'polypeptide(L)'
;MKFYTLFFLFISPFIFSQNEVGLPLNDIKNRFKDSKYNLEQIVQEDGSVSLSVKLENAYATYYFDNDSYQLSNTLVITPDSQKSLERFIKEYNSKYKRANSTNVKWLVETKLSDEISIIETIHLSKISAEGEDDFYVLIWTFEK
;
A
#
# COMPACT_ATOMS: atom_id res chain seq x y z
N MET A 1 43.35 7.61 2.21
CA MET A 1 42.07 7.49 2.95
C MET A 1 40.99 7.06 1.98
N LYS A 2 40.48 5.83 2.09
CA LYS A 2 39.31 5.38 1.32
C LYS A 2 38.06 5.79 2.11
N PHE A 3 37.31 6.76 1.62
CA PHE A 3 35.98 7.06 2.13
C PHE A 3 35.04 5.95 1.67
N TYR A 4 34.64 5.07 2.58
CA TYR A 4 33.53 4.17 2.36
C TYR A 4 32.25 4.98 2.52
N THR A 5 31.68 5.42 1.41
CA THR A 5 30.34 6.01 1.36
C THR A 5 29.34 4.92 1.73
N LEU A 6 28.97 4.89 3.00
CA LEU A 6 27.96 3.98 3.53
C LEU A 6 26.58 4.51 3.11
N PHE A 7 26.16 4.14 1.91
CA PHE A 7 24.84 4.43 1.38
C PHE A 7 23.84 3.50 2.09
N PHE A 8 23.44 3.85 3.30
CA PHE A 8 22.26 3.24 3.92
C PHE A 8 21.02 3.73 3.16
N LEU A 9 20.63 2.96 2.14
CA LEU A 9 19.29 3.03 1.56
C LEU A 9 18.28 2.61 2.63
N PHE A 10 17.87 3.58 3.45
CA PHE A 10 16.65 3.49 4.25
C PHE A 10 15.43 3.55 3.32
N ILE A 11 15.21 2.46 2.60
CA ILE A 11 13.91 2.13 2.01
C ILE A 11 13.22 1.32 3.11
N SER A 12 12.40 1.88 3.99
CA SER A 12 11.04 2.28 3.62
C SER A 12 10.33 3.04 4.76
N PRO A 13 10.13 4.36 4.59
CA PRO A 13 8.88 5.03 4.92
C PRO A 13 7.99 5.24 3.68
N PHE A 14 8.37 4.67 2.53
CA PHE A 14 7.82 5.05 1.22
C PHE A 14 6.53 4.31 0.85
N ILE A 15 6.27 3.14 1.42
CA ILE A 15 5.05 2.36 1.14
C ILE A 15 3.78 3.09 1.66
N PHE A 16 3.97 4.13 2.47
CA PHE A 16 2.92 4.92 3.11
C PHE A 16 2.59 6.20 2.31
N SER A 17 2.78 6.15 1.00
CA SER A 17 2.64 7.28 0.10
C SER A 17 1.67 6.95 -1.03
N GLN A 18 1.01 7.98 -1.53
CA GLN A 18 0.08 7.92 -2.66
C GLN A 18 0.69 7.27 -3.91
N ASN A 19 1.99 7.41 -4.08
CA ASN A 19 2.72 6.90 -5.24
C ASN A 19 2.83 5.36 -5.28
N GLU A 20 2.21 4.64 -4.34
CA GLU A 20 2.29 3.19 -4.24
C GLU A 20 1.08 2.48 -4.87
N VAL A 21 -0.02 3.19 -5.14
CA VAL A 21 -1.11 2.67 -5.98
C VAL A 21 -0.89 3.14 -7.41
N GLY A 22 -1.35 2.35 -8.40
CA GLY A 22 -1.13 2.68 -9.80
C GLY A 22 0.28 2.36 -10.30
N LEU A 23 1.07 1.60 -9.53
CA LEU A 23 2.38 1.15 -9.97
C LEU A 23 2.29 -0.06 -10.91
N PRO A 24 3.16 -0.15 -11.95
CA PRO A 24 3.26 -1.33 -12.78
C PRO A 24 3.79 -2.55 -12.04
N LEU A 25 3.29 -3.73 -12.43
CA LEU A 25 3.71 -5.01 -11.85
C LEU A 25 5.23 -5.19 -11.88
N ASN A 26 5.87 -4.88 -13.00
CA ASN A 26 7.32 -5.02 -13.16
C ASN A 26 8.10 -4.02 -12.29
N ASP A 27 7.58 -2.81 -12.08
CA ASP A 27 8.23 -1.81 -11.24
C ASP A 27 8.23 -2.24 -9.77
N ILE A 28 7.11 -2.81 -9.30
CA ILE A 28 7.00 -3.37 -7.95
C ILE A 28 7.94 -4.56 -7.79
N LYS A 29 7.97 -5.49 -8.76
CA LYS A 29 8.91 -6.64 -8.75
C LYS A 29 10.36 -6.20 -8.70
N ASN A 30 10.75 -5.23 -9.52
CA ASN A 30 12.11 -4.71 -9.56
C ASN A 30 12.50 -4.02 -8.25
N ARG A 31 11.56 -3.30 -7.63
CA ARG A 31 11.76 -2.61 -6.36
C ARG A 31 11.96 -3.58 -5.19
N PHE A 32 11.18 -4.66 -5.14
CA PHE A 32 11.19 -5.63 -4.04
C PHE A 32 11.86 -6.96 -4.41
N LYS A 33 12.81 -6.93 -5.36
CA LYS A 33 13.53 -8.11 -5.82
C LYS A 33 14.46 -8.74 -4.77
N ASP A 34 14.83 -7.98 -3.74
CA ASP A 34 15.68 -8.48 -2.67
C ASP A 34 14.93 -9.54 -1.85
N SER A 35 15.59 -10.67 -1.57
CA SER A 35 14.99 -11.82 -0.89
C SER A 35 14.40 -11.50 0.49
N LYS A 36 14.87 -10.43 1.15
CA LYS A 36 14.33 -9.97 2.44
C LYS A 36 12.85 -9.57 2.38
N TYR A 37 12.33 -9.23 1.20
CA TYR A 37 10.97 -8.75 1.02
C TYR A 37 9.94 -9.86 0.72
N ASN A 38 10.37 -11.12 0.60
CA ASN A 38 9.56 -12.30 0.27
C ASN A 38 8.39 -11.98 -0.69
N LEU A 39 8.71 -11.84 -1.98
CA LEU A 39 7.75 -11.47 -3.00
C LEU A 39 6.97 -12.70 -3.49
N GLU A 40 5.65 -12.67 -3.37
CA GLU A 40 4.76 -13.75 -3.80
C GLU A 40 3.74 -13.22 -4.79
N GLN A 41 3.58 -13.90 -5.94
CA GLN A 41 2.58 -13.56 -6.94
C GLN A 41 1.56 -14.69 -7.07
N ILE A 42 0.28 -14.33 -7.08
CA ILE A 42 -0.82 -15.25 -7.38
C ILE A 42 -1.52 -14.76 -8.65
N VAL A 43 -1.76 -15.68 -9.59
CA VAL A 43 -2.61 -15.44 -10.76
C VAL A 43 -3.89 -16.22 -10.54
N GLN A 44 -5.02 -15.53 -10.53
CA GLN A 44 -6.34 -16.15 -10.34
C GLN A 44 -6.87 -16.72 -11.66
N GLU A 45 -7.90 -17.56 -11.57
CA GLU A 45 -8.52 -18.21 -12.74
C GLU A 45 -9.12 -17.21 -13.74
N ASP A 46 -9.57 -16.05 -13.24
CA ASP A 46 -10.13 -14.96 -14.04
C ASP A 46 -9.06 -14.06 -14.68
N GLY A 47 -7.78 -14.40 -14.52
CA GLY A 47 -6.63 -13.63 -15.00
C GLY A 47 -6.20 -12.50 -14.06
N SER A 48 -6.94 -12.15 -13.02
CA SER A 48 -6.48 -11.13 -12.07
C SER A 48 -5.19 -11.57 -11.36
N VAL A 49 -4.36 -10.59 -11.00
CA VAL A 49 -3.08 -10.84 -10.34
C VAL A 49 -3.06 -10.16 -9.00
N SER A 50 -2.53 -10.83 -7.99
CA SER A 50 -2.08 -10.21 -6.75
C SER A 50 -0.58 -10.41 -6.57
N LEU A 51 0.08 -9.39 -6.03
CA LEU A 51 1.49 -9.40 -5.69
C LEU A 51 1.65 -8.97 -4.23
N SER A 52 2.09 -9.88 -3.37
CA SER A 52 2.30 -9.65 -1.95
C SER A 52 3.79 -9.48 -1.65
N VAL A 53 4.09 -8.49 -0.81
CA VAL A 53 5.43 -8.15 -0.33
C VAL A 53 5.40 -8.22 1.19
N LYS A 54 6.29 -9.01 1.78
CA LYS A 54 6.53 -8.98 3.22
C LYS A 54 7.50 -7.85 3.56
N LEU A 55 7.03 -6.91 4.38
CA LEU A 55 7.84 -5.82 4.91
C LEU A 55 8.27 -6.15 6.34
N GLU A 56 9.07 -5.26 6.92
CA GLU A 56 9.50 -5.40 8.31
C GLU A 56 8.33 -5.37 9.31
N ASN A 57 7.29 -4.57 9.01
CA ASN A 57 6.21 -4.26 9.95
C ASN A 57 4.79 -4.40 9.36
N ALA A 58 4.67 -4.97 8.16
CA ALA A 58 3.40 -5.17 7.47
C ALA A 58 3.56 -6.14 6.29
N TYR A 59 2.44 -6.57 5.73
CA TYR A 59 2.35 -7.10 4.37
C TYR A 59 1.70 -6.06 3.47
N ALA A 60 2.27 -5.88 2.27
CA ALA A 60 1.70 -5.03 1.24
C ALA A 60 1.25 -5.91 0.07
N THR A 61 -0.05 -5.91 -0.23
CA THR A 61 -0.62 -6.69 -1.33
C THR A 61 -1.19 -5.76 -2.38
N TYR A 62 -0.62 -5.82 -3.58
CA TYR A 62 -1.04 -5.07 -4.76
C TYR A 62 -1.96 -5.95 -5.59
N TYR A 63 -3.11 -5.43 -6.01
CA TYR A 63 -4.05 -6.12 -6.90
C TYR A 63 -4.05 -5.48 -8.29
N PHE A 64 -4.28 -6.31 -9.31
CA PHE A 64 -4.31 -5.94 -10.71
C PHE A 64 -5.49 -6.65 -11.39
N ASP A 65 -6.38 -5.86 -11.98
CA ASP A 65 -7.48 -6.41 -12.79
C ASP A 65 -6.97 -6.90 -14.16
N ASN A 66 -7.69 -7.87 -14.73
CA ASN A 66 -7.38 -8.53 -16.00
C ASN A 66 -7.29 -7.56 -17.19
N ASP A 67 -8.02 -6.44 -17.16
CA ASP A 67 -8.19 -5.57 -18.33
C ASP A 67 -6.94 -4.77 -18.74
N SER A 68 -5.89 -4.71 -17.92
CA SER A 68 -4.65 -4.05 -18.36
C SER A 68 -3.34 -4.58 -17.81
N TYR A 69 -3.28 -5.29 -16.67
CA TYR A 69 -2.05 -5.68 -15.96
C TYR A 69 -1.00 -4.56 -15.77
N GLN A 70 -1.35 -3.32 -16.11
CA GLN A 70 -0.38 -2.25 -16.32
C GLN A 70 -0.16 -1.46 -15.05
N LEU A 71 -1.20 -1.32 -14.22
CA LEU A 71 -1.17 -0.51 -13.01
C LEU A 71 -1.99 -1.23 -11.93
N SER A 72 -1.46 -1.23 -10.71
CA SER A 72 -2.21 -1.73 -9.55
C SER A 72 -3.44 -0.86 -9.29
N ASN A 73 -4.60 -1.49 -9.10
CA ASN A 73 -5.86 -0.78 -8.84
C ASN A 73 -6.12 -0.59 -7.33
N THR A 74 -5.57 -1.50 -6.52
CA THR A 74 -5.76 -1.55 -5.07
C THR A 74 -4.44 -1.93 -4.42
N LEU A 75 -4.14 -1.27 -3.30
CA LEU A 75 -3.07 -1.65 -2.38
C LEU A 75 -3.68 -1.91 -1.00
N VAL A 76 -3.42 -3.09 -0.46
CA VAL A 76 -3.80 -3.47 0.90
C VAL A 76 -2.54 -3.54 1.75
N ILE A 77 -2.50 -2.75 2.82
CA ILE A 77 -1.47 -2.84 3.85
C ILE A 77 -2.06 -3.53 5.07
N THR A 78 -1.52 -4.69 5.41
CA THR A 78 -1.88 -5.46 6.60
C THR A 78 -0.76 -5.30 7.64
N PRO A 79 -0.95 -4.48 8.68
CA PRO A 79 0.04 -4.32 9.75
C PRO A 79 0.25 -5.63 10.48
N ASP A 80 1.50 -5.92 10.87
CA ASP A 80 1.84 -7.16 11.59
C ASP A 80 1.44 -7.14 13.08
N SER A 81 1.10 -5.96 13.59
CA SER A 81 0.83 -5.72 15.01
C SER A 81 0.02 -4.43 15.21
N GLN A 82 -0.62 -4.31 16.37
CA GLN A 82 -1.32 -3.10 16.80
C GLN A 82 -0.41 -1.86 16.80
N LYS A 83 0.86 -2.03 17.22
CA LYS A 83 1.85 -0.95 17.22
C LYS A 83 2.14 -0.45 15.80
N SER A 84 2.25 -1.36 14.83
CA SER A 84 2.42 -1.00 13.42
C SER A 84 1.18 -0.29 12.88
N LEU A 85 -0.02 -0.75 13.23
CA LEU A 85 -1.28 -0.09 12.85
C LEU A 85 -1.34 1.35 13.36
N GLU A 86 -1.07 1.58 14.64
CA GLU A 86 -1.08 2.92 15.24
C GLU A 86 -0.06 3.86 14.58
N ARG A 87 1.11 3.33 14.22
CA ARG A 87 2.11 4.07 13.46
C ARG A 87 1.56 4.49 12.09
N PHE A 88 0.90 3.60 11.36
CA PHE A 88 0.31 3.94 10.06
C PHE A 88 -0.81 4.97 10.18
N ILE A 89 -1.70 4.82 11.16
CA ILE A 89 -2.78 5.78 11.42
C ILE A 89 -2.20 7.17 11.71
N LYS A 90 -1.16 7.25 12.55
CA LYS A 90 -0.49 8.51 12.87
C LYS A 90 0.14 9.15 11.64
N GLU A 91 0.79 8.35 10.80
CA GLU A 91 1.41 8.81 9.56
C GLU A 91 0.37 9.34 8.57
N TYR A 92 -0.72 8.61 8.35
CA TYR A 92 -1.81 9.06 7.46
C TYR A 92 -2.53 10.29 7.98
N ASN A 93 -2.77 10.40 9.29
CA ASN A 93 -3.30 11.62 9.90
C ASN A 93 -2.38 12.83 9.70
N SER A 94 -1.06 12.63 9.58
CA SER A 94 -0.11 13.73 9.34
C SER A 94 -0.02 14.17 7.89
N LYS A 95 -0.38 13.28 6.95
CA LYS A 95 -0.25 13.50 5.50
C LYS A 95 -1.57 13.85 4.82
N TYR A 96 -2.68 13.29 5.30
CA TYR A 96 -3.96 13.28 4.58
C TYR A 96 -5.10 13.80 5.43
N LYS A 97 -6.09 14.39 4.76
CA LYS A 97 -7.29 14.91 5.42
C LYS A 97 -8.23 13.76 5.75
N ARG A 98 -8.73 13.69 6.98
CA ARG A 98 -9.81 12.74 7.31
C ARG A 98 -11.13 13.17 6.65
N ALA A 99 -11.82 12.20 6.05
CA ALA A 99 -13.18 12.41 5.59
C ALA A 99 -14.15 12.47 6.80
N ASN A 100 -15.23 13.23 6.65
CA ASN A 100 -16.32 13.20 7.62
C ASN A 100 -17.18 11.96 7.36
N SER A 101 -16.86 10.84 8.00
CA SER A 101 -17.51 9.54 7.80
C SER A 101 -17.58 8.78 9.13
N THR A 102 -18.53 7.84 9.23
CA THR A 102 -18.61 6.90 10.35
C THR A 102 -17.45 5.92 10.38
N ASN A 103 -16.82 5.68 9.23
CA ASN A 103 -15.63 4.85 9.10
C ASN A 103 -14.39 5.72 9.03
N VAL A 104 -13.25 5.20 9.47
CA VAL A 104 -11.98 5.91 9.38
C VAL A 104 -11.51 5.90 7.92
N LYS A 105 -11.61 7.07 7.27
CA LYS A 105 -11.22 7.29 5.88
C LYS A 105 -10.34 8.53 5.75
N TRP A 106 -9.33 8.46 4.89
CA TRP A 106 -8.50 9.59 4.50
C TRP A 106 -8.70 9.91 3.01
N LEU A 107 -8.74 11.19 2.70
CA LEU A 107 -8.79 11.74 1.35
C LEU A 107 -7.38 12.09 0.92
N VAL A 108 -7.02 11.63 -0.27
CA VAL A 108 -5.70 11.84 -0.86
C VAL A 108 -5.88 12.56 -2.19
N GLU A 109 -5.28 13.73 -2.34
CA GLU A 109 -5.44 14.55 -3.53
C GLU A 109 -4.20 14.45 -4.42
N THR A 110 -4.33 13.80 -5.58
CA THR A 110 -3.32 13.82 -6.65
C THR A 110 -3.58 15.02 -7.56
N LYS A 111 -2.69 16.02 -7.56
CA LYS A 111 -2.73 17.10 -8.54
C LYS A 111 -2.01 16.68 -9.82
N LEU A 112 -2.73 16.55 -10.94
CA LEU A 112 -2.19 16.19 -12.26
C LEU A 112 -1.77 17.43 -13.08
N SER A 113 -2.50 18.53 -12.91
CA SER A 113 -2.19 19.84 -13.51
C SER A 113 -2.76 20.96 -12.64
N ASP A 114 -2.55 22.22 -13.02
CA ASP A 114 -3.16 23.36 -12.31
C ASP A 114 -4.70 23.35 -12.32
N GLU A 115 -5.30 22.60 -13.24
CA GLU A 115 -6.74 22.54 -13.44
C GLU A 115 -7.35 21.17 -13.10
N ILE A 116 -6.51 20.13 -12.92
CA ILE A 116 -6.96 18.75 -12.74
C ILE A 116 -6.37 18.15 -11.46
N SER A 117 -7.25 17.75 -10.56
CA SER A 117 -6.94 16.97 -9.36
C SER A 117 -7.83 15.74 -9.28
N ILE A 118 -7.28 14.61 -8.83
CA ILE A 118 -8.01 13.38 -8.52
C ILE A 118 -8.02 13.20 -7.00
N ILE A 119 -9.17 12.83 -6.44
CA ILE A 119 -9.27 12.48 -5.03
C ILE A 119 -9.39 10.96 -4.91
N GLU A 120 -8.44 10.35 -4.22
CA GLU A 120 -8.42 8.94 -3.85
C GLU A 120 -8.78 8.77 -2.38
N THR A 121 -9.13 7.54 -1.99
CA THR A 121 -9.51 7.23 -0.63
C THR A 121 -8.69 6.08 -0.04
N ILE A 122 -8.28 6.27 1.21
CA ILE A 122 -7.71 5.22 2.05
C ILE A 122 -8.73 4.88 3.14
N HIS A 123 -9.07 3.61 3.27
CA HIS A 123 -10.02 3.12 4.27
C HIS A 123 -9.27 2.26 5.28
N LEU A 124 -9.50 2.49 6.57
CA LEU A 124 -9.16 1.52 7.59
C LEU A 124 -10.35 0.57 7.76
N SER A 125 -10.13 -0.71 7.46
CA SER A 125 -11.12 -1.77 7.63
C SER A 125 -10.68 -2.72 8.72
N LYS A 126 -11.67 -3.18 9.50
CA LYS A 126 -11.53 -4.26 10.46
C LYS A 126 -12.08 -5.53 9.81
N ILE A 127 -11.32 -6.61 9.86
CA ILE A 127 -11.75 -7.94 9.42
C ILE A 127 -11.80 -8.82 10.65
N SER A 128 -12.94 -9.47 10.84
CA SER A 128 -13.22 -10.37 11.95
C SER A 128 -13.61 -11.72 11.35
N ALA A 129 -12.92 -12.79 11.74
CA ALA A 129 -13.30 -14.16 11.42
C ALA A 129 -13.76 -14.87 12.69
N GLU A 130 -14.81 -15.70 12.59
CA GLU A 130 -15.37 -16.38 13.75
C GLU A 130 -14.34 -17.34 14.36
N GLY A 131 -13.97 -17.09 15.62
CA GLY A 131 -12.96 -17.89 16.33
C GLY A 131 -11.50 -17.45 16.09
N GLU A 132 -11.27 -16.37 15.35
CA GLU A 132 -9.94 -15.78 15.15
C GLU A 132 -9.84 -14.36 15.72
N ASP A 133 -8.60 -13.91 15.93
CA ASP A 133 -8.35 -12.53 16.35
C ASP A 133 -8.70 -11.54 15.25
N ASP A 134 -9.25 -10.39 15.63
CA ASP A 134 -9.52 -9.29 14.71
C ASP A 134 -8.22 -8.78 14.07
N PHE A 135 -8.21 -8.60 12.75
CA PHE A 135 -7.11 -7.95 12.05
C PHE A 135 -7.57 -6.70 11.31
N TYR A 136 -6.67 -5.73 11.21
CA TYR A 136 -6.95 -4.46 10.58
C TYR A 136 -6.17 -4.35 9.27
N VAL A 137 -6.79 -3.77 8.26
CA VAL A 137 -6.17 -3.52 6.97
C VAL A 137 -6.40 -2.08 6.55
N LEU A 138 -5.38 -1.48 5.94
CA LEU A 138 -5.48 -0.19 5.28
C LEU A 138 -5.60 -0.45 3.79
N ILE A 139 -6.72 -0.06 3.21
CA ILE A 139 -7.04 -0.33 1.80
C ILE A 139 -6.99 1.01 1.07
N TRP A 140 -6.10 1.09 0.09
CA TRP A 140 -6.01 2.21 -0.83
C TRP A 140 -6.66 1.81 -2.14
N THR A 141 -7.69 2.56 -2.55
CA THR A 141 -8.45 2.29 -3.77
C THR A 141 -8.59 3.56 -4.60
N PHE A 142 -8.53 3.40 -5.92
CA PHE A 142 -9.11 4.40 -6.82
C PHE A 142 -10.64 4.25 -6.75
N GLU A 143 -11.34 5.22 -6.15
CA GLU A 143 -12.78 5.34 -6.40
C GLU A 143 -12.95 5.83 -7.85
N LYS A 144 -13.56 4.99 -8.69
CA LYS A 144 -13.97 5.36 -10.06
C LYS A 144 -15.22 6.23 -10.03
#